data_AF-A0A2J8XBE4-F1
#
_entry.id   AF-A0A2J8XBE4-F1
#
_cell.length_a   1.000
_cell.length_b   1.000
_cell.length_c   1.000
_cell.angle_alpha   90.00
_cell.angle_beta   90.00
_cell.angle_gamma   90.00
#
_symmetry.space_group_name_H-M   'P 1'
#
loop_
_entity.id
_entity.type
_entity.pdbx_description
1 polymer ?
#
loop_
_entity_poly.entity_id
_entity_poly.type
_entity_poly.pdbx_seq_one_letter_code
_entity_poly.pdbx_strand_id
1 'polypeptide(L)'
;MDKLIVDGRGKATISNDGATILKLLDVVHPAAKTLVDIAKSQDAEVGDGTTSVTLLAAEFLKQVKPYVEEGLHPQIIIRAFRTATQLAVNKIKEIAVT
;
A
#
# COMPACT_ATOMS: atom_id res chain seq x y z
N MET A 1 -4.89 -3.25 -16.90
CA MET A 1 -4.26 -2.57 -18.05
C MET A 1 -2.77 -2.69 -17.87
N ASP A 2 -2.08 -3.22 -18.88
CA ASP A 2 -0.64 -3.45 -18.80
C ASP A 2 0.12 -2.12 -18.81
N LYS A 3 1.26 -2.11 -18.13
CA LYS A 3 2.17 -0.98 -18.09
C LYS A 3 3.45 -1.35 -18.81
N LEU A 4 3.78 -0.56 -19.83
CA LEU A 4 5.10 -0.58 -20.46
C LEU A 4 6.02 0.30 -19.63
N ILE A 5 7.07 -0.30 -19.07
CA ILE A 5 8.12 0.39 -18.30
C ILE A 5 9.43 0.23 -19.07
N VAL A 6 10.12 1.35 -19.28
CA VAL A 6 11.44 1.37 -19.94
C VAL A 6 12.46 1.82 -18.90
N ASP A 7 13.46 0.98 -18.64
CA ASP A 7 14.52 1.31 -17.69
C ASP A 7 15.57 2.28 -18.31
N GLY A 8 16.49 2.78 -17.48
CA GLY A 8 17.54 3.71 -17.92
C GLY A 8 18.54 3.13 -18.93
N ARG A 9 18.49 1.81 -19.20
CA ARG A 9 19.29 1.12 -20.22
C ARG A 9 18.50 0.84 -21.50
N GLY A 10 17.26 1.31 -21.58
CA GLY A 10 16.37 1.12 -22.72
C GLY A 10 15.68 -0.24 -22.77
N LYS A 11 15.74 -1.05 -21.70
CA LYS A 11 15.03 -2.33 -21.65
C LYS A 11 13.55 -2.08 -21.36
N ALA A 12 12.70 -2.52 -22.30
CA ALA A 12 11.26 -2.50 -22.14
C ALA A 12 10.77 -3.73 -21.36
N THR A 13 9.90 -3.51 -20.38
CA THR A 13 9.18 -4.55 -19.63
C THR A 13 7.70 -4.21 -19.65
N ILE A 14 6.85 -5.17 -20.00
CA ILE A 14 5.39 -5.03 -19.95
C ILE A 14 4.90 -5.87 -18.76
N SER A 15 4.22 -5.24 -17.81
CA SER A 15 3.64 -5.95 -16.67
C SER A 15 2.36 -5.27 -16.19
N ASN A 16 1.42 -6.07 -15.69
CA ASN A 16 0.25 -5.62 -14.93
C ASN A 16 0.38 -5.89 -13.42
N ASP A 17 1.42 -6.62 -13.00
CA ASP A 17 1.65 -6.94 -11.60
C ASP A 17 2.18 -5.72 -10.85
N GLY A 18 1.46 -5.33 -9.79
CA GLY A 18 1.79 -4.17 -8.98
C GLY A 18 3.19 -4.26 -8.36
N ALA A 19 3.61 -5.44 -7.91
CA ALA A 19 4.94 -5.62 -7.31
C ALA A 19 6.06 -5.40 -8.34
N THR A 20 5.91 -5.98 -9.53
CA THR A 20 6.83 -5.79 -10.65
C THR A 20 6.89 -4.32 -11.08
N ILE A 21 5.73 -3.67 -11.21
CA ILE A 21 5.66 -2.25 -11.58
C ILE A 21 6.39 -1.38 -10.54
N LEU A 22 6.11 -1.57 -9.24
CA LEU A 22 6.71 -0.78 -8.16
C LEU A 22 8.21 -1.03 -7.99
N LYS A 23 8.72 -2.22 -8.35
CA LYS A 23 10.17 -2.53 -8.34
C LYS A 23 10.92 -1.83 -9.48
N LEU A 24 10.28 -1.62 -10.62
CA LEU A 24 10.89 -1.03 -11.82
C LEU A 24 10.80 0.50 -11.86
N LEU A 25 9.89 1.10 -11.08
CA LEU A 25 9.76 2.54 -10.98
C LEU A 25 10.91 3.16 -10.18
N ASP A 26 11.53 4.19 -10.75
CA ASP A 26 12.52 5.02 -10.05
C ASP A 26 11.81 6.05 -9.15
N VAL A 27 11.50 5.62 -7.92
CA VAL A 27 10.77 6.45 -6.95
C VAL A 27 11.75 7.27 -6.11
N VAL A 28 11.87 8.56 -6.44
CA VAL A 28 12.76 9.50 -5.75
C VAL A 28 12.14 10.05 -4.45
N HIS A 29 10.80 10.21 -4.40
CA HIS A 29 10.14 10.83 -3.27
C HIS A 29 10.08 9.89 -2.04
N PRO A 30 10.63 10.27 -0.86
CA PRO A 30 10.70 9.38 0.31
C PRO A 30 9.35 8.81 0.74
N ALA A 31 8.28 9.62 0.76
CA ALA A 31 6.95 9.13 1.13
C ALA A 31 6.38 8.11 0.12
N ALA A 32 6.70 8.25 -1.17
CA ALA A 32 6.28 7.29 -2.18
C ALA A 32 7.11 6.00 -2.10
N LYS A 33 8.38 6.09 -1.67
CA LYS A 33 9.22 4.94 -1.38
C LYS A 33 8.63 4.06 -0.28
N THR A 34 8.02 4.66 0.75
CA THR A 34 7.27 3.91 1.78
C THR A 34 6.16 3.03 1.19
N LEU A 35 5.44 3.50 0.16
CA LEU A 35 4.40 2.70 -0.52
C LEU A 35 4.99 1.52 -1.31
N VAL A 36 6.15 1.72 -1.93
CA VAL A 36 6.91 0.64 -2.61
C VAL A 36 7.36 -0.40 -1.59
N ASP A 37 7.87 0.03 -0.44
CA ASP A 37 8.37 -0.86 0.61
C ASP A 37 7.23 -1.69 1.25
N ILE A 38 6.04 -1.10 1.43
CA ILE A 38 4.83 -1.83 1.86
C ILE A 38 4.49 -2.95 0.86
N ALA A 39 4.48 -2.66 -0.44
CA ALA A 39 4.18 -3.65 -1.46
C ALA A 39 5.22 -4.79 -1.48
N LYS A 40 6.51 -4.46 -1.36
CA LYS A 40 7.59 -5.44 -1.29
C LYS A 40 7.48 -6.33 -0.05
N SER A 41 7.11 -5.77 1.09
CA SER A 41 6.89 -6.54 2.32
C SER A 41 5.75 -7.54 2.16
N GLN A 42 4.66 -7.13 1.51
CA GLN A 42 3.51 -8.00 1.25
C GLN A 42 3.87 -9.15 0.28
N ASP A 43 4.63 -8.85 -0.78
CA ASP A 43 5.17 -9.84 -1.72
C ASP A 43 6.07 -10.86 -1.01
N ALA A 44 6.93 -10.41 -0.08
CA ALA A 44 7.86 -11.27 0.64
C ALA A 44 7.17 -12.21 1.66
N GLU A 45 6.16 -11.72 2.37
CA GLU A 45 5.50 -12.47 3.45
C GLU A 45 4.36 -13.38 2.94
N VAL A 46 3.60 -12.93 1.95
CA VAL A 46 2.37 -13.60 1.49
C VAL A 46 2.45 -14.01 0.01
N GLY A 47 3.23 -13.29 -0.81
CA GLY A 47 3.33 -13.55 -2.25
C GLY A 47 2.13 -13.08 -3.08
N ASP A 48 1.15 -12.42 -2.45
CA ASP A 48 -0.04 -11.88 -3.11
C ASP A 48 -0.60 -10.66 -2.35
N GLY A 49 -1.49 -9.90 -2.99
CA GLY A 49 -2.17 -8.74 -2.41
C GLY A 49 -1.36 -7.45 -2.46
N THR A 50 -0.26 -7.42 -3.23
CA THR A 50 0.65 -6.28 -3.39
C THR A 50 -0.08 -5.05 -3.92
N THR A 51 -0.94 -5.21 -4.92
CA THR A 51 -1.81 -4.14 -5.42
C THR A 51 -2.81 -3.67 -4.37
N SER A 52 -3.46 -4.62 -3.68
CA SER A 52 -4.50 -4.31 -2.69
C SER A 52 -3.93 -3.51 -1.51
N VAL A 53 -2.79 -3.92 -0.96
CA VAL A 53 -2.17 -3.23 0.18
C VAL A 53 -1.74 -1.81 -0.18
N THR A 54 -1.19 -1.60 -1.38
CA THR A 54 -0.78 -0.26 -1.84
C THR A 54 -1.98 0.67 -2.01
N LEU A 55 -3.08 0.16 -2.60
CA LEU A 55 -4.31 0.94 -2.78
C LEU A 55 -4.97 1.30 -1.44
N LEU A 56 -5.03 0.35 -0.50
CA LEU A 56 -5.56 0.59 0.83
C LEU A 56 -4.76 1.66 1.59
N ALA A 57 -3.41 1.58 1.54
CA ALA A 57 -2.56 2.57 2.18
C ALA A 57 -2.78 3.98 1.59
N ALA A 58 -2.88 4.10 0.27
CA ALA A 58 -3.14 5.37 -0.39
C ALA A 58 -4.53 5.95 -0.03
N GLU A 59 -5.56 5.12 -0.01
CA GLU A 59 -6.91 5.55 0.34
C GLU A 59 -7.01 5.95 1.82
N PHE A 60 -6.37 5.22 2.74
CA PHE A 60 -6.33 5.61 4.15
C PHE A 60 -5.67 6.97 4.36
N LEU A 61 -4.56 7.26 3.68
CA LEU A 61 -3.91 8.57 3.75
C LEU A 61 -4.82 9.68 3.21
N LYS A 62 -5.53 9.42 2.11
CA LYS A 62 -6.50 10.37 1.54
C LYS A 62 -7.66 10.65 2.49
N GLN A 63 -8.20 9.63 3.15
CA GLN A 63 -9.29 9.77 4.12
C GLN A 63 -8.85 10.48 5.42
N VAL A 64 -7.58 10.32 5.80
CA VAL A 64 -7.03 10.95 7.01
C VAL A 64 -6.66 12.41 6.82
N LYS A 65 -6.30 12.80 5.59
CA LYS A 65 -5.82 14.15 5.25
C LYS A 65 -6.70 15.28 5.82
N PRO A 66 -8.04 15.28 5.68
CA PRO A 66 -8.88 16.36 6.21
C PRO A 66 -8.76 16.52 7.72
N TYR A 67 -8.70 15.43 8.48
CA TYR A 67 -8.57 15.48 9.94
C TYR A 67 -7.23 16.07 10.38
N VAL A 68 -6.15 15.77 9.65
CA VAL A 68 -4.84 16.36 9.93
C VAL A 68 -4.86 17.86 9.61
N GLU A 69 -5.51 18.27 8.51
CA GLU A 69 -5.67 19.67 8.13
C GLU A 69 -6.55 20.46 9.12
N GLU A 70 -7.53 19.80 9.75
CA GLU A 70 -8.34 20.35 10.85
C GLU A 70 -7.62 20.41 12.20
N GLY A 71 -6.36 19.94 12.27
CA GLY A 71 -5.52 20.02 13.47
C GLY A 71 -5.65 18.82 14.41
N LEU A 72 -6.27 17.71 13.99
CA LEU A 72 -6.30 16.49 14.78
C LEU A 72 -4.88 15.91 14.93
N HIS A 73 -4.46 15.69 16.17
CA HIS A 73 -3.12 15.17 16.44
C HIS A 73 -2.94 13.76 15.83
N PRO A 74 -1.89 13.50 15.00
CA PRO A 74 -1.70 12.23 14.30
C PRO A 74 -1.71 10.98 15.19
N GLN A 75 -1.25 11.11 16.44
CA GLN A 75 -1.27 10.02 17.42
C GLN A 75 -2.69 9.47 17.69
N ILE A 76 -3.72 10.33 17.61
CA ILE A 76 -5.12 9.91 17.78
C ILE A 76 -5.54 9.02 16.61
N ILE A 77 -5.21 9.43 15.39
CA ILE A 77 -5.50 8.67 14.16
C ILE A 77 -4.78 7.31 14.19
N ILE A 78 -3.50 7.29 14.56
CA ILE A 78 -2.72 6.05 14.67
C ILE A 78 -3.37 5.08 15.67
N ARG A 79 -3.80 5.59 16.83
CA ARG A 79 -4.49 4.77 17.84
C ARG A 79 -5.82 4.24 17.30
N ALA A 80 -6.60 5.07 16.63
CA ALA A 80 -7.87 4.67 16.02
C ALA A 80 -7.67 3.56 14.97
N PHE A 81 -6.66 3.70 14.10
CA PHE A 81 -6.34 2.67 13.10
C PHE A 81 -5.90 1.35 13.72
N ARG A 82 -5.11 1.36 14.80
CA ARG A 82 -4.74 0.12 15.52
C ARG A 82 -5.98 -0.60 16.05
N THR A 83 -6.90 0.14 16.69
CA THR A 83 -8.16 -0.42 17.19
C THR A 83 -9.03 -0.95 16.05
N ALA A 84 -9.22 -0.17 14.98
CA ALA A 84 -10.01 -0.58 13.82
C ALA A 84 -9.44 -1.81 13.12
N THR A 85 -8.11 -1.90 12.99
CA THR A 85 -7.42 -3.06 12.41
C THR A 85 -7.70 -4.32 13.22
N GLN A 86 -7.63 -4.24 14.55
CA GLN A 86 -7.92 -5.39 15.41
C GLN A 86 -9.36 -5.88 15.24
N LEU A 87 -10.33 -4.95 15.17
CA LEU A 87 -11.73 -5.29 14.93
C LEU A 87 -11.95 -5.92 13.56
N ALA A 88 -11.33 -5.36 12.52
CA ALA A 88 -11.42 -5.88 11.15
C ALA A 88 -10.84 -7.30 11.05
N VAL A 89 -9.65 -7.53 11.63
CA VAL A 89 -9.01 -8.85 11.65
C VAL A 89 -9.86 -9.87 12.40
N ASN A 90 -10.43 -9.49 13.55
CA ASN A 90 -11.33 -10.37 14.29
C ASN A 90 -12.57 -10.72 13.47
N LYS A 91 -13.14 -9.75 12.76
CA LYS A 91 -14.31 -10.01 11.91
C LYS A 91 -13.97 -10.91 10.72
N ILE A 92 -12.82 -10.71 10.08
CA ILE A 92 -12.34 -11.57 9.00
C ILE A 92 -12.22 -13.02 9.49
N LYS A 93 -11.68 -13.25 10.70
CA LYS A 93 -11.59 -14.59 11.30
C LYS A 93 -12.94 -15.22 11.57
N GLU A 94 -13.94 -14.43 11.99
CA GLU A 94 -15.29 -14.92 12.24
C GLU A 94 -16.01 -15.38 10.96
N ILE A 95 -15.79 -14.67 9.84
CA ILE A 95 -16.43 -14.99 8.55
C ILE A 95 -15.59 -15.93 7.68
N ALA A 96 -14.37 -16.26 8.10
CA ALA A 96 -13.48 -17.14 7.35
C ALA A 96 -14.11 -18.53 7.24
N VAL A 97 -14.39 -18.96 6.01
CA VAL A 97 -14.77 -20.34 5.72
C VAL A 97 -13.47 -21.09 5.51
N THR A 98 -13.17 -22.02 6.42
CA THR A 98 -11.95 -22.85 6.38
C THR A 98 -12.23 -24.16 5.69
#